data_AF-A0A352NTY6-F1
#
_entry.id   AF-A0A352NTY6-F1
#
_cell.length_a   1.000
_cell.length_b   1.000
_cell.length_c   1.000
_cell.angle_alpha   90.00
_cell.angle_beta   90.00
_cell.angle_gamma   90.00
#
_symmetry.space_group_name_H-M   'P 1'
#
loop_
_entity.id
_entity.type
_entity.pdbx_description
1 polymer ?
#
loop_
_entity_poly.entity_id
_entity_poly.type
_entity_poly.pdbx_seq_one_letter_code
_entity_poly.pdbx_strand_id
1 'polypeptide(L)'
;MYRLLIADDETLERQAMKLVLKRTFKNLDIVEDAKTGDEAILLAKKYSPHIIIMDIKMPNKNGLEAQREISKFLPDVKTIILTAYDDFNFAQDAIKLGVKDYILKPAKPSELKNSINKILTSIKKENSNFTAASVNSNKTDLDKNTIHAAIDFINQNFSKDINLENTAAKVHLSPQYFSRYFKYNTGVNFIDYLSRIRIKESKRLLTTTEKSIRSIALSVGYTDPAYFSKVFAKHEGLSPNKYRSLKRSSNLNSIYINLDLDDMQEKSPHTYKIENMIRLINEFTLTSTYNRIQELNNIRIFDTPLVGVSEARDPLFLKLKDNKVVDPKHLTPKEWMPEAKSVISYFLPFSPAFKNILKNKKSVSSLECIYEKFEDTSFINMLCKFISKNIEDIGGISLIPSMSPRFSVKNYKSNWSEKHIAFISGLGTLSLNKTLITKRGCAGRLGSIIVSIPYRATKRAYRGIYDYCNSCGNCIEKCPYYAISKYNKDNSTYVNFLCDRYQLSLPCEHKIPIEAKKRIAR
;
A
#
# COMPACT_ATOMS: atom_id res chain seq x y z
N MET A 1 30.51 19.09 -2.34
CA MET A 1 29.07 18.88 -2.60
C MET A 1 28.92 17.51 -3.25
N TYR A 2 28.01 16.65 -2.79
CA TYR A 2 27.88 15.27 -3.31
C TYR A 2 26.85 15.22 -4.43
N ARG A 3 27.31 14.83 -5.63
CA ARG A 3 26.45 14.59 -6.80
C ARG A 3 25.55 13.36 -6.60
N LEU A 4 24.26 13.52 -6.85
CA LEU A 4 23.23 12.49 -6.75
C LEU A 4 22.47 12.39 -8.08
N LEU A 5 22.28 11.17 -8.57
CA LEU A 5 21.45 10.85 -9.73
C LEU A 5 20.18 10.13 -9.28
N ILE A 6 19.05 10.45 -9.89
CA ILE A 6 17.76 9.79 -9.65
C ILE A 6 17.33 9.10 -10.95
N ALA A 7 16.98 7.83 -10.88
CA ALA A 7 16.48 7.05 -12.01
C ALA A 7 15.14 6.41 -11.64
N ASP A 8 14.11 6.73 -12.41
CA ASP A 8 12.75 6.22 -12.22
C ASP A 8 12.00 6.40 -13.54
N ASP A 9 11.12 5.50 -13.97
CA ASP A 9 10.34 5.75 -15.20
C ASP A 9 9.21 6.77 -14.96
N GLU A 10 8.75 6.89 -13.71
CA GLU A 10 7.70 7.81 -13.33
C GLU A 10 8.21 9.23 -13.07
N THR A 11 7.88 10.16 -13.99
CA THR A 11 8.36 11.56 -13.94
C THR A 11 7.96 12.29 -12.65
N LEU A 12 6.80 11.97 -12.11
CA LEU A 12 6.27 12.59 -10.90
C LEU A 12 7.03 12.16 -9.66
N GLU A 13 7.43 10.89 -9.56
CA GLU A 13 8.24 10.37 -8.45
C GLU A 13 9.63 11.01 -8.45
N ARG A 14 10.26 11.18 -9.61
CA ARG A 14 11.54 11.89 -9.72
C ARG A 14 11.45 13.32 -9.25
N GLN A 15 10.41 14.06 -9.67
CA GLN A 15 10.21 15.45 -9.24
C GLN A 15 9.95 15.55 -7.73
N ALA A 16 9.14 14.63 -7.17
CA ALA A 16 8.88 14.54 -5.74
C ALA A 16 10.16 14.33 -4.94
N MET A 17 10.98 13.34 -5.33
CA MET A 17 12.26 13.02 -4.71
C MET A 17 13.23 14.20 -4.81
N LYS A 18 13.35 14.83 -5.99
CA LYS A 18 14.18 16.04 -6.18
C LYS A 18 13.83 17.13 -5.18
N LEU A 19 12.53 17.40 -5.00
CA LEU A 19 12.05 18.46 -4.10
C LEU A 19 12.32 18.12 -2.63
N VAL A 20 12.05 16.89 -2.21
CA VAL A 20 12.34 16.43 -0.83
C VAL A 20 13.84 16.50 -0.54
N LEU A 21 14.68 16.02 -1.45
CA LEU A 21 16.13 15.97 -1.25
C LEU A 21 16.75 17.38 -1.25
N LYS A 22 16.36 18.26 -2.19
CA LYS A 22 16.85 19.65 -2.25
C LYS A 22 16.49 20.46 -1.00
N ARG A 23 15.29 20.26 -0.45
CA ARG A 23 14.86 20.93 0.79
C ARG A 23 15.59 20.38 2.02
N THR A 24 15.89 19.08 2.03
CA THR A 24 16.45 18.41 3.22
C THR A 24 17.97 18.54 3.30
N PHE A 25 18.67 18.49 2.16
CA PHE A 25 20.12 18.38 2.10
C PHE A 25 20.73 19.50 1.27
N LYS A 26 21.42 20.44 1.93
CA LYS A 26 22.13 21.54 1.25
C LYS A 26 23.43 21.11 0.58
N ASN A 27 23.96 19.95 0.96
CA ASN A 27 25.25 19.43 0.49
C ASN A 27 25.11 18.41 -0.64
N LEU A 28 23.89 18.17 -1.14
CA LEU A 28 23.60 17.32 -2.29
C LEU A 28 23.38 18.19 -3.52
N ASP A 29 24.03 17.81 -4.62
CA ASP A 29 23.76 18.35 -5.93
C ASP A 29 23.04 17.28 -6.75
N ILE A 30 21.80 17.55 -7.18
CA ILE A 30 21.07 16.59 -8.01
C ILE A 30 21.35 16.93 -9.46
N VAL A 31 22.16 16.10 -10.12
CA VAL A 31 22.77 16.41 -11.43
C VAL A 31 21.72 16.45 -12.53
N GLU A 32 21.17 15.29 -12.87
CA GLU A 32 20.09 15.08 -13.82
C GLU A 32 19.26 13.89 -13.34
N ASP A 33 18.15 13.59 -14.01
CA ASP A 33 17.35 12.39 -13.77
C ASP A 33 17.15 11.54 -15.01
N ALA A 34 17.12 10.22 -14.81
CA ALA A 34 16.92 9.23 -15.85
C ALA A 34 15.50 8.67 -15.81
N LYS A 35 14.95 8.37 -16.99
CA LYS A 35 13.66 7.69 -17.18
C LYS A 35 13.80 6.19 -17.41
N THR A 36 14.99 5.73 -17.74
CA THR A 36 15.28 4.32 -18.10
C THR A 36 16.63 3.90 -17.53
N GLY A 37 16.88 2.58 -17.45
CA GLY A 37 18.19 2.07 -17.03
C GLY A 37 19.33 2.51 -17.96
N ASP A 38 19.08 2.58 -19.26
CA ASP A 38 20.09 3.02 -20.24
C ASP A 38 20.44 4.51 -20.10
N GLU A 39 19.43 5.36 -19.86
CA GLU A 39 19.66 6.76 -19.51
C GLU A 39 20.45 6.88 -18.20
N ALA A 40 20.14 6.05 -17.20
CA ALA A 40 20.85 6.05 -15.92
C ALA A 40 22.34 5.71 -16.10
N ILE A 41 22.68 4.73 -16.93
CA ILE A 41 24.07 4.38 -17.26
C ILE A 41 24.77 5.54 -17.99
N LEU A 42 24.12 6.15 -18.97
CA LEU A 42 24.68 7.25 -19.74
C LEU A 42 24.95 8.47 -18.85
N LEU A 43 23.99 8.84 -18.01
CA LEU A 43 24.14 9.95 -17.06
C LEU A 43 25.16 9.62 -15.97
N ALA A 44 25.25 8.37 -15.52
CA ALA A 44 26.27 7.95 -14.57
C ALA A 44 27.69 8.13 -15.15
N LYS A 45 27.92 7.77 -16.42
CA LYS A 45 29.20 8.01 -17.11
C LYS A 45 29.52 9.50 -17.24
N LYS A 46 28.51 10.32 -17.54
CA LYS A 46 28.68 11.76 -17.78
C LYS A 46 28.94 12.55 -16.50
N TYR A 47 28.21 12.24 -15.43
CA TYR A 47 28.20 13.07 -14.21
C TYR A 47 28.92 12.44 -13.02
N SER A 48 29.36 11.17 -13.13
CA SER A 48 30.04 10.42 -12.08
C SER A 48 29.44 10.66 -10.69
N PRO A 49 28.15 10.31 -10.48
CA PRO A 49 27.46 10.59 -9.23
C PRO A 49 28.08 9.79 -8.07
N HIS A 50 28.03 10.34 -6.87
CA HIS A 50 28.46 9.63 -5.66
C HIS A 50 27.34 8.74 -5.11
N ILE A 51 26.08 9.15 -5.38
CA ILE A 51 24.88 8.48 -4.90
C ILE A 51 23.92 8.30 -6.06
N ILE A 52 23.32 7.12 -6.17
CA ILE A 52 22.24 6.85 -7.13
C ILE A 52 21.01 6.39 -6.34
N ILE A 53 19.86 6.98 -6.62
CA ILE A 53 18.56 6.42 -6.23
C ILE A 53 17.92 5.87 -7.50
N MET A 54 17.56 4.60 -7.51
CA MET A 54 17.11 3.94 -8.73
C MET A 54 15.93 3.01 -8.49
N ASP A 55 14.87 3.20 -9.27
CA ASP A 55 13.76 2.25 -9.35
C ASP A 55 14.18 0.94 -10.00
N ILE A 56 13.61 -0.18 -9.54
CA ILE A 56 13.87 -1.49 -10.14
C ILE A 56 13.14 -1.62 -11.48
N LYS A 57 11.87 -1.23 -11.56
CA LYS A 57 10.99 -1.52 -12.70
C LYS A 57 10.95 -0.36 -13.69
N MET A 58 12.08 -0.13 -14.36
CA MET A 58 12.17 0.78 -15.50
C MET A 58 12.05 0.02 -16.85
N PRO A 59 11.53 0.64 -17.92
CA PRO A 59 11.42 0.01 -19.22
C PRO A 59 12.78 -0.24 -19.88
N ASN A 60 12.81 -1.23 -20.78
CA ASN A 60 13.99 -1.76 -21.47
C ASN A 60 14.99 -2.43 -20.53
N LYS A 61 15.77 -1.63 -19.80
CA LYS A 61 16.79 -2.08 -18.85
C LYS A 61 16.35 -1.72 -17.44
N ASN A 62 16.23 -2.73 -16.59
CA ASN A 62 15.75 -2.57 -15.22
C ASN A 62 16.85 -1.98 -14.31
N GLY A 63 16.47 -1.49 -13.13
CA GLY A 63 17.42 -0.82 -12.21
C GLY A 63 18.57 -1.70 -11.74
N LEU A 64 18.36 -3.01 -11.59
CA LEU A 64 19.43 -3.92 -11.16
C LEU A 64 20.42 -4.23 -12.29
N GLU A 65 19.92 -4.34 -13.53
CA GLU A 65 20.75 -4.46 -14.73
C GLU A 65 21.57 -3.19 -14.95
N ALA A 66 20.95 -2.02 -14.80
CA ALA A 66 21.65 -0.74 -14.84
C ALA A 66 22.72 -0.65 -13.75
N GLN A 67 22.41 -1.04 -12.51
CA GLN A 67 23.37 -1.06 -11.41
C GLN A 67 24.56 -1.98 -11.69
N ARG A 68 24.32 -3.16 -12.28
CA ARG A 68 25.39 -4.10 -12.67
C ARG A 68 26.35 -3.50 -13.69
N GLU A 69 25.86 -2.68 -14.61
CA GLU A 69 26.71 -2.02 -15.59
C GLU A 69 27.43 -0.81 -14.99
N ILE A 70 26.73 -0.01 -14.19
CA ILE A 70 27.30 1.17 -13.52
C ILE A 70 28.43 0.77 -12.58
N SER A 71 28.28 -0.31 -11.81
CA SER A 71 29.31 -0.76 -10.86
C SER A 71 30.62 -1.17 -11.53
N LYS A 72 30.62 -1.51 -12.82
CA LYS A 72 31.84 -1.84 -13.58
C LYS A 72 32.76 -0.63 -13.78
N PHE A 73 32.21 0.58 -13.85
CA PHE A 73 32.97 1.81 -14.12
C PHE A 73 32.86 2.87 -13.00
N LEU A 74 31.92 2.72 -12.06
CA LEU A 74 31.82 3.50 -10.82
C LEU A 74 31.72 2.54 -9.61
N PRO A 75 32.80 1.85 -9.22
CA PRO A 75 32.75 0.85 -8.15
C PRO A 75 32.39 1.45 -6.78
N ASP A 76 32.70 2.73 -6.55
CA ASP A 76 32.45 3.41 -5.27
C ASP A 76 31.06 4.04 -5.15
N VAL A 77 30.25 4.00 -6.21
CA VAL A 77 28.92 4.61 -6.19
C VAL A 77 28.02 3.95 -5.15
N LYS A 78 27.32 4.77 -4.37
CA LYS A 78 26.42 4.29 -3.31
C LYS A 78 24.99 4.29 -3.84
N THR A 79 24.47 3.12 -4.19
CA THR A 79 23.13 3.00 -4.78
C THR A 79 22.07 2.65 -3.73
N ILE A 80 20.93 3.34 -3.78
CA ILE A 80 19.68 3.00 -3.10
C ILE A 80 18.71 2.49 -4.15
N ILE A 81 18.10 1.34 -3.90
CA ILE A 81 17.10 0.76 -4.80
C ILE A 81 15.68 1.04 -4.29
N LEU A 82 14.78 1.45 -5.19
CA LEU A 82 13.36 1.66 -4.92
C LEU A 82 12.51 0.57 -5.59
N THR A 83 11.44 0.13 -4.94
CA THR A 83 10.64 -1.01 -5.43
C THR A 83 9.18 -0.98 -4.98
N ALA A 84 8.26 -1.46 -5.82
CA ALA A 84 6.92 -1.81 -5.36
C ALA A 84 6.95 -3.05 -4.43
N TYR A 85 5.87 -3.27 -3.67
CA TYR A 85 5.76 -4.35 -2.67
C TYR A 85 6.06 -5.76 -3.26
N ASP A 86 6.73 -6.59 -2.44
CA ASP A 86 6.83 -8.07 -2.51
C ASP A 86 7.63 -8.79 -3.61
N ASP A 87 8.61 -8.17 -4.26
CA ASP A 87 9.52 -8.92 -5.15
C ASP A 87 10.81 -9.34 -4.43
N PHE A 88 10.71 -10.39 -3.61
CA PHE A 88 11.81 -11.00 -2.84
C PHE A 88 13.06 -11.31 -3.70
N ASN A 89 12.86 -11.65 -4.98
CA ASN A 89 13.96 -11.96 -5.90
C ASN A 89 14.81 -10.71 -6.20
N PHE A 90 14.17 -9.56 -6.39
CA PHE A 90 14.88 -8.31 -6.65
C PHE A 90 15.61 -7.79 -5.42
N ALA A 91 15.06 -7.98 -4.22
CA ALA A 91 15.77 -7.66 -2.98
C ALA A 91 17.05 -8.51 -2.84
N GLN A 92 16.97 -9.82 -3.09
CA GLN A 92 18.14 -10.70 -3.04
C GLN A 92 19.22 -10.29 -4.07
N ASP A 93 18.82 -9.97 -5.30
CA ASP A 93 19.75 -9.53 -6.34
C ASP A 93 20.35 -8.15 -6.05
N ALA A 94 19.58 -7.22 -5.48
CA ALA A 94 20.07 -5.91 -5.05
C ALA A 94 21.18 -6.05 -4.00
N ILE A 95 20.97 -6.92 -3.01
CA ILE A 95 21.96 -7.19 -1.95
C ILE A 95 23.24 -7.79 -2.56
N LYS A 96 23.13 -8.76 -3.48
CA LYS A 96 24.29 -9.34 -4.21
C LYS A 96 25.10 -8.30 -4.98
N LEU A 97 24.44 -7.25 -5.48
CA LEU A 97 25.09 -6.14 -6.19
C LEU A 97 25.70 -5.08 -5.28
N GLY A 98 25.65 -5.28 -3.96
CA GLY A 98 26.30 -4.40 -2.99
C GLY A 98 25.63 -3.04 -2.82
N VAL A 99 24.35 -2.91 -3.19
CA VAL A 99 23.59 -1.67 -2.98
C VAL A 99 23.53 -1.34 -1.49
N LYS A 100 23.52 -0.05 -1.15
CA LYS A 100 23.66 0.40 0.25
C LYS A 100 22.36 0.39 1.02
N ASP A 101 21.23 0.48 0.33
CA ASP A 101 19.91 0.41 0.94
C ASP A 101 18.84 0.03 -0.08
N TYR A 102 17.69 -0.38 0.43
CA TYR A 102 16.53 -0.79 -0.35
C TYR A 102 15.26 -0.25 0.31
N ILE A 103 14.47 0.53 -0.43
CA ILE A 103 13.30 1.24 0.09
C ILE A 103 12.04 0.83 -0.68
N LEU A 104 10.98 0.52 0.06
CA LEU A 104 9.68 0.19 -0.50
C LEU A 104 8.94 1.46 -0.95
N LYS A 105 8.39 1.41 -2.16
CA LYS A 105 7.49 2.41 -2.70
C LYS A 105 6.09 2.27 -2.08
N PRO A 106 5.42 3.37 -1.71
CA PRO A 106 5.90 4.76 -1.84
C PRO A 106 7.01 5.09 -0.85
N ALA A 107 8.14 5.61 -1.35
CA ALA A 107 9.31 5.90 -0.53
C ALA A 107 9.00 7.05 0.43
N LYS A 108 8.99 6.79 1.74
CA LYS A 108 8.70 7.82 2.73
C LYS A 108 9.86 8.82 2.80
N PRO A 109 9.59 10.13 2.95
CA PRO A 109 10.65 11.14 3.08
C PRO A 109 11.64 10.85 4.23
N SER A 110 11.16 10.28 5.34
CA SER A 110 11.98 9.89 6.49
C SER A 110 12.91 8.71 6.17
N GLU A 111 12.42 7.69 5.47
CA GLU A 111 13.22 6.54 5.02
C GLU A 111 14.32 6.97 4.07
N LEU A 112 13.98 7.81 3.08
CA LEU A 112 14.95 8.36 2.13
C LEU A 112 16.00 9.22 2.84
N LYS A 113 15.58 10.09 3.77
CA LYS A 113 16.46 10.92 4.58
C LYS A 113 17.41 10.07 5.42
N ASN A 114 16.91 9.03 6.08
CA ASN A 114 17.70 8.14 6.91
C ASN A 114 18.74 7.37 6.07
N SER A 115 18.32 6.84 4.92
CA SER A 115 19.19 6.14 4.00
C SER A 115 20.33 7.02 3.47
N ILE A 116 20.00 8.22 3.00
CA ILE A 116 20.98 9.19 2.51
C ILE A 116 21.94 9.63 3.63
N ASN A 117 21.45 9.86 4.86
CA ASN A 117 22.32 10.18 5.99
C ASN A 117 23.32 9.06 6.31
N LYS A 118 22.88 7.80 6.27
CA LYS A 118 23.79 6.64 6.44
C LYS A 118 24.87 6.65 5.36
N ILE A 119 24.49 6.84 4.09
CA ILE A 119 25.42 6.90 2.96
C ILE A 119 26.40 8.06 3.12
N LEU A 120 25.93 9.28 3.40
CA LEU A 120 26.77 10.45 3.58
C LEU A 120 27.76 10.25 4.74
N THR A 121 27.35 9.60 5.81
CA THR A 121 28.22 9.25 6.94
C THR A 121 29.28 8.22 6.52
N SER A 122 28.91 7.22 5.71
CA SER A 122 29.85 6.24 5.13
C SER A 122 30.89 6.93 4.27
N ILE A 123 30.46 7.79 3.34
CA ILE A 123 31.37 8.51 2.43
C ILE A 123 32.31 9.44 3.23
N LYS A 124 31.80 10.11 4.28
CA LYS A 124 32.65 10.93 5.15
C LYS A 124 33.71 10.09 5.86
N LYS A 125 33.33 8.94 6.45
CA LYS A 125 34.28 8.04 7.13
C LYS A 125 35.31 7.44 6.17
N GLU A 126 34.89 7.06 4.96
CA GLU A 126 35.79 6.59 3.90
C GLU A 126 36.82 7.68 3.53
N ASN A 127 36.41 8.95 3.47
CA ASN A 127 37.30 10.08 3.21
C ASN A 127 38.17 10.47 4.42
N SER A 128 37.69 10.29 5.66
CA SER A 128 38.46 10.58 6.89
C SER A 128 39.54 9.53 7.18
N ASN A 129 39.36 8.30 6.70
CA ASN A 129 40.32 7.22 6.88
C ASN A 129 41.50 7.28 5.89
N PHE A 130 41.50 8.22 4.93
CA PHE A 130 42.61 8.42 4.00
C PHE A 130 43.81 9.18 4.60
N THR A 131 43.67 9.80 5.79
CA THR A 131 44.77 10.51 6.49
C THR A 131 45.35 9.76 7.69
N ALA A 132 44.89 8.55 8.00
CA ALA A 132 45.46 7.74 9.07
C ALA A 132 45.48 6.27 8.65
N ALA A 133 46.61 5.86 8.07
CA ALA A 133 46.92 4.45 7.93
C ALA A 133 46.97 3.77 9.31
N SER A 134 46.48 2.53 9.34
CA SER A 134 46.69 1.47 10.34
C SER A 134 45.50 1.11 11.25
N VAL A 135 44.99 -0.11 11.00
CA VAL A 135 44.26 -1.03 11.90
C VAL A 135 42.76 -0.76 12.16
N ASN A 136 41.91 -1.25 11.25
CA ASN A 136 40.80 -2.19 11.53
C ASN A 136 39.83 -2.31 10.33
N SER A 137 40.29 -2.89 9.22
CA SER A 137 39.48 -3.16 8.03
C SER A 137 39.32 -4.66 7.81
N ASN A 138 38.57 -5.36 8.66
CA ASN A 138 38.25 -6.79 8.45
C ASN A 138 36.88 -7.23 9.00
N LYS A 139 36.05 -6.36 9.61
CA LYS A 139 34.81 -6.79 10.28
C LYS A 139 33.56 -6.68 9.40
N THR A 140 33.44 -5.61 8.61
CA THR A 140 32.21 -5.31 7.85
C THR A 140 32.02 -6.12 6.57
N ASP A 141 33.11 -6.55 5.91
CA ASP A 141 33.02 -7.43 4.73
C ASP A 141 32.87 -8.90 5.12
N LEU A 142 33.46 -9.30 6.26
CA LEU A 142 33.23 -10.61 6.87
C LEU A 142 31.75 -10.77 7.24
N ASP A 143 31.16 -9.76 7.89
CA ASP A 143 29.75 -9.77 8.28
C ASP A 143 28.85 -9.93 7.04
N LYS A 144 29.05 -9.14 5.97
CA LYS A 144 28.22 -9.26 4.76
C LYS A 144 28.31 -10.65 4.11
N ASN A 145 29.50 -11.22 3.95
CA ASN A 145 29.63 -12.59 3.42
C ASN A 145 28.96 -13.64 4.31
N THR A 146 28.98 -13.41 5.62
CA THR A 146 28.39 -14.30 6.64
C THR A 146 26.87 -14.36 6.55
N ILE A 147 26.16 -13.23 6.38
CA ILE A 147 24.70 -13.28 6.23
C ILE A 147 24.25 -13.92 4.90
N HIS A 148 25.00 -13.70 3.82
CA HIS A 148 24.71 -14.32 2.52
C HIS A 148 24.88 -15.84 2.60
N ALA A 149 25.98 -16.30 3.16
CA ALA A 149 26.23 -17.72 3.38
C ALA A 149 25.13 -18.39 4.22
N ALA A 150 24.61 -17.68 5.23
CA ALA A 150 23.49 -18.17 6.04
C ALA A 150 22.19 -18.30 5.23
N ILE A 151 21.84 -17.27 4.44
CA ILE A 151 20.63 -17.27 3.61
C ILE A 151 20.70 -18.36 2.54
N ASP A 152 21.84 -18.49 1.86
CA ASP A 152 22.04 -19.51 0.82
C ASP A 152 21.96 -20.92 1.41
N PHE A 153 22.55 -21.13 2.60
CA PHE A 153 22.43 -22.38 3.31
C PHE A 153 20.97 -22.72 3.66
N ILE A 154 20.20 -21.75 4.15
CA ILE A 154 18.76 -21.92 4.44
C ILE A 154 17.99 -22.29 3.17
N ASN A 155 18.21 -21.56 2.06
CA ASN A 155 17.52 -21.82 0.80
C ASN A 155 17.84 -23.19 0.18
N GLN A 156 19.05 -23.71 0.38
CA GLN A 156 19.43 -25.04 -0.11
C GLN A 156 18.97 -26.18 0.80
N ASN A 157 18.66 -25.89 2.07
CA ASN A 157 18.40 -26.92 3.08
C ASN A 157 17.07 -26.73 3.83
N PHE A 158 16.17 -25.83 3.40
CA PHE A 158 14.90 -25.56 4.09
C PHE A 158 14.03 -26.81 4.27
N SER A 159 14.12 -27.79 3.38
CA SER A 159 13.38 -29.05 3.42
C SER A 159 13.96 -30.09 4.39
N LYS A 160 15.15 -29.84 4.96
CA LYS A 160 15.84 -30.71 5.92
C LYS A 160 15.63 -30.20 7.35
N ASP A 161 16.23 -30.90 8.31
CA ASP A 161 16.26 -30.50 9.72
C ASP A 161 17.23 -29.33 9.95
N ILE A 162 16.85 -28.15 9.44
CA ILE A 162 17.57 -26.90 9.63
C ILE A 162 17.06 -26.17 10.87
N ASN A 163 17.98 -25.73 11.72
CA ASN A 163 17.71 -24.99 12.93
C ASN A 163 18.72 -23.84 13.09
N LEU A 164 18.53 -23.05 14.14
CA LEU A 164 19.31 -21.85 14.36
C LEU A 164 20.78 -22.21 14.66
N GLU A 165 20.98 -23.31 15.37
CA GLU A 165 22.27 -23.83 15.82
C GLU A 165 23.13 -24.30 14.63
N ASN A 166 22.56 -25.12 13.73
CA ASN A 166 23.30 -25.63 12.58
C ASN A 166 23.53 -24.56 11.50
N THR A 167 22.64 -23.58 11.38
CA THR A 167 22.83 -22.43 10.50
C THR A 167 23.92 -21.49 11.04
N ALA A 168 23.93 -21.24 12.34
CA ALA A 168 24.97 -20.44 12.99
C ALA A 168 26.35 -21.10 12.88
N ALA A 169 26.41 -22.43 13.10
CA ALA A 169 27.63 -23.21 12.93
C ALA A 169 28.18 -23.15 11.49
N LYS A 170 27.29 -23.18 10.48
CA LYS A 170 27.67 -23.09 9.07
C LYS A 170 28.37 -21.77 8.71
N VAL A 171 28.04 -20.71 9.43
CA VAL A 171 28.63 -19.37 9.23
C VAL A 171 29.60 -18.99 10.34
N HIS A 172 30.07 -19.98 11.10
CA HIS A 172 31.06 -19.82 12.18
C HIS A 172 30.67 -18.77 13.24
N LEU A 173 29.38 -18.65 13.55
CA LEU A 173 28.85 -17.77 14.58
C LEU A 173 28.24 -18.55 15.74
N SER A 174 28.24 -17.97 16.94
CA SER A 174 27.46 -18.53 18.04
C SER A 174 25.96 -18.38 17.78
N PRO A 175 25.11 -19.32 18.22
CA PRO A 175 23.65 -19.25 18.03
C PRO A 175 23.03 -17.93 18.53
N GLN A 176 23.42 -17.47 19.72
CA GLN A 176 22.90 -16.25 20.34
C GLN A 176 23.27 -15.00 19.53
N TYR A 177 24.50 -14.94 19.02
CA TYR A 177 24.95 -13.84 18.16
C TYR A 177 24.25 -13.89 16.80
N PHE A 178 24.21 -15.07 16.18
CA PHE A 178 23.53 -15.29 14.90
C PHE A 178 22.05 -14.90 14.95
N SER A 179 21.32 -15.20 16.02
CA SER A 179 19.91 -14.81 16.17
C SER A 179 19.70 -13.29 16.07
N ARG A 180 20.51 -12.51 16.80
CA ARG A 180 20.45 -11.03 16.77
C ARG A 180 20.93 -10.49 15.43
N TYR A 181 22.03 -11.05 14.94
CA TYR A 181 22.68 -10.69 13.69
C TYR A 181 21.75 -10.93 12.49
N PHE A 182 21.11 -12.09 12.42
CA PHE A 182 20.16 -12.46 11.37
C PHE A 182 18.94 -11.54 11.39
N LYS A 183 18.37 -11.27 12.57
CA LYS A 183 17.23 -10.34 12.70
C LYS A 183 17.59 -8.91 12.30
N TYR A 184 18.78 -8.45 12.66
CA TYR A 184 19.28 -7.13 12.30
C TYR A 184 19.41 -6.96 10.77
N ASN A 185 19.93 -7.98 10.09
CA ASN A 185 20.19 -7.90 8.65
C ASN A 185 18.96 -8.24 7.79
N THR A 186 18.06 -9.10 8.24
CA THR A 186 16.89 -9.55 7.46
C THR A 186 15.57 -8.89 7.88
N GLY A 187 15.55 -8.17 9.01
CA GLY A 187 14.35 -7.57 9.58
C GLY A 187 13.38 -8.55 10.24
N VAL A 188 13.60 -9.87 10.09
CA VAL A 188 12.76 -10.93 10.65
C VAL A 188 13.62 -11.94 11.41
N ASN A 189 13.02 -12.68 12.36
CA ASN A 189 13.77 -13.72 13.05
C ASN A 189 13.96 -14.97 12.16
N PHE A 190 14.94 -15.80 12.48
CA PHE A 190 15.28 -17.00 11.73
C PHE A 190 14.08 -17.96 11.52
N ILE A 191 13.29 -18.19 12.57
CA ILE A 191 12.15 -19.14 12.52
C ILE A 191 11.06 -18.63 11.57
N ASP A 192 10.75 -17.33 11.63
CA ASP A 192 9.78 -16.69 10.73
C ASP A 192 10.28 -16.71 9.28
N TYR A 193 11.58 -16.46 9.08
CA TYR A 193 12.21 -16.52 7.76
C TYR A 193 12.15 -17.92 7.15
N LEU A 194 12.56 -18.95 7.89
CA LEU A 194 12.47 -20.35 7.48
C LEU A 194 11.03 -20.76 7.18
N SER A 195 10.08 -20.37 8.05
CA SER A 195 8.66 -20.67 7.85
C SER A 195 8.14 -20.08 6.55
N ARG A 196 8.47 -18.82 6.24
CA ARG A 196 8.05 -18.18 4.97
C ARG A 196 8.55 -18.93 3.74
N ILE A 197 9.79 -19.41 3.73
CA ILE A 197 10.36 -20.21 2.63
C ILE A 197 9.58 -21.52 2.47
N ARG A 198 9.37 -22.25 3.58
CA ARG A 198 8.62 -23.51 3.57
C ARG A 198 7.17 -23.32 3.11
N ILE A 199 6.51 -22.25 3.55
CA ILE A 199 5.14 -21.92 3.12
C ILE A 199 5.11 -21.59 1.63
N LYS A 200 6.05 -20.77 1.12
CA LYS A 200 6.16 -20.45 -0.32
C LYS A 200 6.24 -21.72 -1.17
N GLU A 201 7.13 -22.65 -0.82
CA GLU A 201 7.27 -23.90 -1.57
C GLU A 201 6.03 -24.81 -1.41
N SER A 202 5.43 -24.84 -0.21
CA SER A 202 4.21 -25.62 0.01
C SER A 202 3.04 -25.13 -0.85
N LYS A 203 2.90 -23.81 -1.09
CA LYS A 203 1.88 -23.25 -2.01
C LYS A 203 2.06 -23.73 -3.44
N ARG A 204 3.32 -23.79 -3.90
CA ARG A 204 3.66 -24.34 -5.22
C ARG A 204 3.24 -25.80 -5.30
N LEU A 205 3.60 -26.62 -4.31
CA LEU A 205 3.24 -28.05 -4.27
C LEU A 205 1.73 -28.28 -4.14
N LEU A 206 1.01 -27.45 -3.37
CA LEU A 206 -0.44 -27.52 -3.21
C LEU A 206 -1.21 -27.27 -4.51
N THR A 207 -0.63 -26.49 -5.44
CA THR A 207 -1.25 -26.09 -6.71
C THR A 207 -0.77 -26.93 -7.90
N THR A 208 0.45 -27.43 -7.85
CA THR A 208 1.07 -28.18 -8.96
C THR A 208 1.03 -29.69 -8.81
N THR A 209 0.65 -30.21 -7.64
CA THR A 209 0.66 -31.66 -7.36
C THR A 209 -0.59 -32.15 -6.65
N GLU A 210 -0.81 -33.47 -6.71
CA GLU A 210 -1.86 -34.18 -5.98
C GLU A 210 -1.41 -34.71 -4.61
N LYS A 211 -0.16 -34.44 -4.20
CA LYS A 211 0.42 -34.97 -2.95
C LYS A 211 -0.47 -34.63 -1.75
N SER A 212 -0.59 -35.54 -0.77
CA SER A 212 -1.35 -35.24 0.45
C SER A 212 -0.72 -34.08 1.23
N ILE A 213 -1.50 -33.35 2.02
CA ILE A 213 -0.97 -32.26 2.86
C ILE A 213 0.13 -32.77 3.80
N ARG A 214 -0.04 -33.98 4.32
CA ARG A 214 0.98 -34.66 5.12
C ARG A 214 2.29 -34.84 4.34
N SER A 215 2.22 -35.33 3.11
CA SER A 215 3.40 -35.49 2.24
C SER A 215 4.05 -34.15 1.91
N ILE A 216 3.25 -33.11 1.65
CA ILE A 216 3.77 -31.76 1.37
C ILE A 216 4.48 -31.19 2.59
N ALA A 217 3.86 -31.26 3.78
CA ALA A 217 4.43 -30.79 5.03
C ALA A 217 5.82 -31.41 5.27
N LEU A 218 5.92 -32.74 5.13
CA LEU A 218 7.19 -33.46 5.27
C LEU A 218 8.21 -33.04 4.21
N SER A 219 7.78 -32.89 2.94
CA SER A 219 8.68 -32.52 1.84
C SER A 219 9.25 -31.10 1.92
N VAL A 220 8.57 -30.19 2.61
CA VAL A 220 9.06 -28.82 2.87
C VAL A 220 9.75 -28.70 4.24
N GLY A 221 9.94 -29.79 4.97
CA GLY A 221 10.75 -29.81 6.20
C GLY A 221 9.97 -29.64 7.51
N TYR A 222 8.64 -29.80 7.53
CA TYR A 222 7.87 -29.92 8.78
C TYR A 222 7.73 -31.38 9.20
N THR A 223 8.07 -31.69 10.44
CA THR A 223 7.88 -33.02 11.04
C THR A 223 6.43 -33.27 11.46
N ASP A 224 5.73 -32.22 11.90
CA ASP A 224 4.31 -32.27 12.29
C ASP A 224 3.40 -31.57 11.25
N PRO A 225 2.58 -32.33 10.51
CA PRO A 225 1.58 -31.79 9.58
C PRO A 225 0.51 -30.90 10.22
N ALA A 226 0.17 -31.11 11.49
CA ALA A 226 -0.80 -30.29 12.22
C ALA A 226 -0.22 -28.91 12.54
N TYR A 227 1.03 -28.88 13.02
CA TYR A 227 1.79 -27.64 13.17
C TYR A 227 1.97 -26.91 11.84
N PHE A 228 2.34 -27.60 10.76
CA PHE A 228 2.39 -27.03 9.41
C PHE A 228 1.07 -26.34 9.04
N SER A 229 -0.06 -26.98 9.26
CA SER A 229 -1.37 -26.43 8.90
C SER A 229 -1.70 -25.15 9.68
N LYS A 230 -1.31 -25.08 10.96
CA LYS A 230 -1.44 -23.86 11.79
C LYS A 230 -0.53 -22.75 11.29
N VAL A 231 0.73 -23.05 10.96
CA VAL A 231 1.69 -22.06 10.43
C VAL A 231 1.24 -21.56 9.06
N PHE A 232 0.78 -22.46 8.18
CA PHE A 232 0.24 -22.10 6.88
C PHE A 232 -0.98 -21.18 7.01
N ALA A 233 -1.93 -21.51 7.89
CA ALA A 233 -3.10 -20.67 8.14
C ALA A 233 -2.72 -19.30 8.73
N LYS A 234 -1.70 -19.25 9.59
CA LYS A 234 -1.16 -17.98 10.12
C LYS A 234 -0.59 -17.08 9.03
N HIS A 235 0.10 -17.64 8.03
CA HIS A 235 0.72 -16.86 6.95
C HIS A 235 -0.25 -16.49 5.82
N GLU A 236 -1.16 -17.40 5.44
CA GLU A 236 -2.03 -17.23 4.27
C GLU A 236 -3.48 -16.89 4.62
N GLY A 237 -3.85 -16.92 5.90
CA GLY A 237 -5.23 -16.72 6.35
C GLY A 237 -6.19 -17.87 6.02
N LEU A 238 -5.71 -18.93 5.39
CA LEU A 238 -6.50 -20.10 4.96
C LEU A 238 -5.77 -21.40 5.28
N SER A 239 -6.50 -22.50 5.51
CA SER A 239 -5.88 -23.82 5.69
C SER A 239 -5.30 -24.36 4.36
N PRO A 240 -4.28 -25.25 4.38
CA PRO A 240 -3.72 -25.84 3.17
C PRO A 240 -4.77 -26.52 2.27
N ASN A 241 -5.73 -27.23 2.88
CA ASN A 241 -6.84 -27.87 2.17
C ASN A 241 -7.73 -26.84 1.46
N LYS A 242 -8.10 -25.76 2.17
CA LYS A 242 -8.95 -24.72 1.61
C LYS A 242 -8.21 -23.95 0.51
N TYR A 243 -6.92 -23.69 0.69
CA TYR A 243 -6.04 -23.08 -0.31
C TYR A 243 -5.99 -23.90 -1.60
N ARG A 244 -5.79 -25.23 -1.50
CA ARG A 244 -5.82 -26.15 -2.65
C ARG A 244 -7.18 -26.16 -3.35
N SER A 245 -8.26 -26.29 -2.59
CA SER A 245 -9.62 -26.33 -3.13
C SER A 245 -9.95 -25.06 -3.92
N LEU A 246 -9.67 -23.87 -3.36
CA LEU A 246 -9.92 -22.60 -4.05
C LEU A 246 -9.13 -22.46 -5.36
N LYS A 247 -7.85 -22.86 -5.36
CA LYS A 247 -7.01 -22.79 -6.56
C LYS A 247 -7.35 -23.86 -7.61
N ARG A 248 -7.87 -25.02 -7.20
CA ARG A 248 -8.42 -26.03 -8.12
C ARG A 248 -9.77 -25.63 -8.69
N SER A 249 -10.69 -25.09 -7.90
CA SER A 249 -11.96 -24.56 -8.40
C SER A 249 -11.74 -23.42 -9.41
N SER A 250 -10.67 -22.64 -9.25
CA SER A 250 -10.25 -21.63 -10.22
C SER A 250 -9.80 -22.22 -11.57
N ASN A 251 -9.25 -23.45 -11.57
CA ASN A 251 -8.86 -24.19 -12.78
C ASN A 251 -10.02 -25.05 -13.35
N LEU A 252 -10.88 -25.63 -12.50
CA LEU A 252 -12.03 -26.45 -12.90
C LEU A 252 -13.17 -25.63 -13.52
N ASN A 253 -13.30 -24.34 -13.19
CA ASN A 253 -14.28 -23.44 -13.81
C ASN A 253 -14.05 -23.21 -15.32
N SER A 254 -12.96 -23.74 -15.89
CA SER A 254 -12.72 -23.75 -17.35
C SER A 254 -13.19 -25.03 -18.06
N ILE A 255 -13.63 -26.07 -17.32
CA ILE A 255 -13.92 -27.40 -17.89
C ILE A 255 -15.37 -27.88 -17.65
N TYR A 256 -16.08 -27.38 -16.63
CA TYR A 256 -17.38 -27.94 -16.20
C TYR A 256 -18.63 -27.08 -16.48
N ILE A 257 -18.58 -26.09 -17.38
CA ILE A 257 -19.80 -25.41 -17.86
C ILE A 257 -20.21 -26.04 -19.19
N ASN A 258 -20.75 -27.26 -19.12
CA ASN A 258 -21.64 -27.88 -20.09
C ASN A 258 -22.05 -29.23 -19.49
N LEU A 259 -23.18 -29.26 -18.79
CA LEU A 259 -24.10 -30.39 -18.56
C LEU A 259 -24.97 -30.05 -17.35
N ASP A 260 -26.20 -29.65 -17.68
CA ASP A 260 -27.48 -29.75 -16.97
C ASP A 260 -27.54 -29.60 -15.44
N LEU A 261 -28.45 -28.73 -15.00
CA LEU A 261 -29.60 -29.15 -14.19
C LEU A 261 -30.66 -28.04 -14.19
N ASP A 262 -31.77 -28.34 -14.85
CA ASP A 262 -33.07 -27.71 -14.69
C ASP A 262 -33.59 -27.85 -13.24
N ASP A 263 -34.50 -26.94 -12.93
CA ASP A 263 -35.48 -26.97 -11.84
C ASP A 263 -34.98 -26.76 -10.40
N MET A 264 -35.19 -25.54 -9.88
CA MET A 264 -35.59 -25.28 -8.49
C MET A 264 -36.09 -23.82 -8.40
N GLN A 265 -37.42 -23.71 -8.41
CA GLN A 265 -38.27 -22.55 -8.08
C GLN A 265 -37.61 -21.43 -7.25
N GLU A 266 -37.42 -20.24 -7.85
CA GLU A 266 -37.03 -19.02 -7.13
C GLU A 266 -38.19 -18.50 -6.25
N LYS A 267 -38.13 -18.79 -4.95
CA LYS A 267 -38.76 -17.96 -3.93
C LYS A 267 -37.96 -16.67 -3.77
N SER A 268 -38.65 -15.53 -3.94
CA SER A 268 -38.20 -14.15 -3.75
C SER A 268 -37.06 -13.96 -2.71
N PRO A 269 -35.97 -13.25 -3.05
CA PRO A 269 -34.79 -13.17 -2.19
C PRO A 269 -35.02 -12.25 -0.99
N HIS A 270 -34.89 -12.79 0.22
CA HIS A 270 -34.79 -12.00 1.45
C HIS A 270 -33.67 -10.95 1.32
N THR A 271 -34.06 -9.68 1.19
CA THR A 271 -33.12 -8.55 1.16
C THR A 271 -32.71 -8.23 2.60
N TYR A 272 -31.41 -8.25 2.90
CA TYR A 272 -30.91 -7.96 4.24
C TYR A 272 -31.01 -6.45 4.54
N LYS A 273 -31.42 -6.16 5.78
CA LYS A 273 -31.36 -4.83 6.39
C LYS A 273 -29.93 -4.56 6.88
N ILE A 274 -29.35 -3.41 6.53
CA ILE A 274 -27.96 -3.08 6.91
C ILE A 274 -27.85 -2.48 8.32
N GLU A 275 -28.97 -2.18 8.96
CA GLU A 275 -29.07 -1.47 10.24
C GLU A 275 -28.23 -2.14 11.35
N ASN A 276 -28.23 -3.48 11.41
CA ASN A 276 -27.40 -4.23 12.36
C ASN A 276 -25.90 -4.02 12.09
N MET A 277 -25.49 -4.07 10.83
CA MET A 277 -24.09 -3.80 10.44
C MET A 277 -23.69 -2.36 10.75
N ILE A 278 -24.58 -1.39 10.53
CA ILE A 278 -24.34 0.02 10.90
C ILE A 278 -24.12 0.16 12.40
N ARG A 279 -24.92 -0.53 13.23
CA ARG A 279 -24.75 -0.53 14.68
C ARG A 279 -23.35 -1.04 15.08
N LEU A 280 -22.93 -2.18 14.51
CA LEU A 280 -21.63 -2.78 14.76
C LEU A 280 -20.47 -1.88 14.30
N ILE A 281 -20.60 -1.29 13.11
CA ILE A 281 -19.62 -0.32 12.57
C ILE A 281 -19.49 0.89 13.50
N ASN A 282 -20.60 1.43 14.01
CA ASN A 282 -20.61 2.56 14.93
C ASN A 282 -19.93 2.21 16.25
N GLU A 283 -20.27 1.06 16.82
CA GLU A 283 -19.66 0.56 18.06
C GLU A 283 -18.14 0.40 17.89
N PHE A 284 -17.71 -0.33 16.86
CA PHE A 284 -16.30 -0.52 16.54
C PHE A 284 -15.57 0.81 16.36
N THR A 285 -16.19 1.78 15.68
CA THR A 285 -15.58 3.11 15.48
C THR A 285 -15.37 3.85 16.79
N LEU A 286 -16.29 3.73 17.75
CA LEU A 286 -16.21 4.43 19.03
C LEU A 286 -15.26 3.77 20.03
N THR A 287 -15.15 2.43 20.00
CA THR A 287 -14.40 1.65 20.98
C THR A 287 -12.98 1.29 20.53
N SER A 288 -12.72 1.25 19.22
CA SER A 288 -11.42 0.83 18.68
C SER A 288 -10.28 1.76 19.10
N THR A 289 -9.22 1.16 19.65
CA THR A 289 -7.97 1.85 20.00
C THR A 289 -7.25 2.38 18.76
N TYR A 290 -7.46 1.78 17.58
CA TYR A 290 -6.92 2.25 16.30
C TYR A 290 -7.53 3.60 15.87
N ASN A 291 -8.70 3.98 16.41
CA ASN A 291 -9.30 5.28 16.14
C ASN A 291 -8.84 6.37 17.13
N ARG A 292 -7.73 6.15 17.85
CA ARG A 292 -7.23 7.09 18.86
C ARG A 292 -5.73 7.36 18.71
N ILE A 293 -5.34 8.60 19.00
CA ILE A 293 -3.94 9.04 19.07
C ILE A 293 -3.57 9.16 20.54
N GLN A 294 -2.87 8.13 21.06
CA GLN A 294 -2.50 8.04 22.48
C GLN A 294 -1.60 9.21 22.91
N GLU A 295 -0.69 9.61 22.04
CA GLU A 295 0.31 10.67 22.23
C GLU A 295 -0.33 12.07 22.36
N LEU A 296 -1.60 12.21 21.98
CA LEU A 296 -2.37 13.44 22.06
C LEU A 296 -3.56 13.26 23.00
N ASN A 297 -3.31 12.85 24.25
CA ASN A 297 -4.35 12.65 25.27
C ASN A 297 -5.49 11.75 24.79
N ASN A 298 -5.15 10.69 24.04
CA ASN A 298 -6.10 9.70 23.56
C ASN A 298 -7.24 10.28 22.69
N ILE A 299 -6.96 11.33 21.93
CA ILE A 299 -7.93 12.00 21.06
C ILE A 299 -8.40 11.05 19.96
N ARG A 300 -9.73 11.04 19.73
CA ARG A 300 -10.37 10.26 18.68
C ARG A 300 -10.19 10.91 17.31
N ILE A 301 -9.83 10.14 16.29
CA ILE A 301 -9.59 10.64 14.93
C ILE A 301 -10.92 10.85 14.18
N PHE A 302 -11.76 9.82 14.14
CA PHE A 302 -13.02 9.79 13.41
C PHE A 302 -14.24 9.72 14.34
N ASP A 303 -15.32 10.40 13.96
CA ASP A 303 -16.65 10.16 14.55
C ASP A 303 -17.36 9.02 13.82
N THR A 304 -18.55 8.64 14.33
CA THR A 304 -19.40 7.59 13.73
C THR A 304 -19.61 7.80 12.22
N PRO A 305 -19.43 6.76 11.40
CA PRO A 305 -19.50 6.92 9.96
C PRO A 305 -20.91 7.15 9.45
N LEU A 306 -20.99 7.71 8.25
CA LEU A 306 -22.14 7.51 7.38
C LEU A 306 -21.92 6.22 6.61
N VAL A 307 -22.93 5.36 6.53
CA VAL A 307 -22.87 4.11 5.76
C VAL A 307 -23.94 4.15 4.67
N GLY A 308 -23.57 3.73 3.48
CA GLY A 308 -24.42 3.69 2.30
C GLY A 308 -24.19 2.40 1.54
N VAL A 309 -25.23 1.94 0.84
CA VAL A 309 -25.23 0.68 0.09
C VAL A 309 -25.64 0.93 -1.34
N SER A 310 -24.94 0.29 -2.28
CA SER A 310 -25.39 0.17 -3.67
C SER A 310 -25.53 -1.30 -4.07
N GLU A 311 -26.41 -1.57 -5.03
CA GLU A 311 -26.46 -2.87 -5.69
C GLU A 311 -25.22 -3.04 -6.57
N ALA A 312 -24.63 -4.24 -6.58
CA ALA A 312 -23.44 -4.53 -7.40
C ALA A 312 -23.70 -4.35 -8.91
N ARG A 313 -24.97 -4.39 -9.32
CA ARG A 313 -25.45 -4.18 -10.70
C ARG A 313 -25.88 -2.73 -11.00
N ASP A 314 -25.67 -1.79 -10.09
CA ASP A 314 -26.04 -0.39 -10.36
C ASP A 314 -25.36 0.10 -11.66
N PRO A 315 -26.13 0.63 -12.63
CA PRO A 315 -25.60 0.99 -13.95
C PRO A 315 -24.51 2.07 -13.89
N LEU A 316 -24.42 2.83 -12.80
CA LEU A 316 -23.37 3.83 -12.62
C LEU A 316 -21.98 3.20 -12.48
N PHE A 317 -21.85 1.95 -12.03
CA PHE A 317 -20.55 1.27 -11.98
C PHE A 317 -19.95 1.08 -13.38
N LEU A 318 -20.78 0.77 -14.38
CA LEU A 318 -20.33 0.67 -15.77
C LEU A 318 -19.89 2.03 -16.32
N LYS A 319 -20.57 3.12 -15.94
CA LYS A 319 -20.19 4.48 -16.34
C LYS A 319 -18.81 4.89 -15.84
N LEU A 320 -18.30 4.31 -14.75
CA LEU A 320 -16.94 4.61 -14.27
C LEU A 320 -15.86 4.13 -15.25
N LYS A 321 -16.17 3.18 -16.14
CA LYS A 321 -15.25 2.71 -17.19
C LYS A 321 -15.08 3.72 -18.33
N ASP A 322 -15.93 4.74 -18.41
CA ASP A 322 -15.75 5.81 -19.38
C ASP A 322 -14.50 6.62 -19.03
N ASN A 323 -13.62 6.82 -20.02
CA ASN A 323 -12.41 7.62 -19.92
C ASN A 323 -12.66 9.08 -19.49
N LYS A 324 -13.87 9.60 -19.77
CA LYS A 324 -14.33 10.93 -19.36
C LYS A 324 -14.79 10.99 -17.90
N VAL A 325 -15.05 9.83 -17.27
CA VAL A 325 -15.55 9.74 -15.89
C VAL A 325 -14.45 9.30 -14.94
N VAL A 326 -13.92 8.09 -15.09
CA VAL A 326 -12.75 7.61 -14.33
C VAL A 326 -11.71 7.07 -15.29
N ASP A 327 -11.82 5.80 -15.68
CA ASP A 327 -10.84 5.10 -16.53
C ASP A 327 -11.41 3.75 -17.02
N PRO A 328 -11.12 3.31 -18.26
CA PRO A 328 -11.49 1.98 -18.76
C PRO A 328 -10.95 0.82 -17.93
N LYS A 329 -9.85 1.03 -17.19
CA LYS A 329 -9.28 0.04 -16.27
C LYS A 329 -10.07 -0.08 -14.97
N HIS A 330 -11.06 0.78 -14.72
CA HIS A 330 -11.95 0.65 -13.57
C HIS A 330 -12.70 -0.69 -13.65
N LEU A 331 -12.75 -1.40 -12.53
CA LEU A 331 -13.44 -2.68 -12.44
C LEU A 331 -14.78 -2.48 -11.71
N THR A 332 -15.84 -3.05 -12.27
CA THR A 332 -17.16 -3.13 -11.64
C THR A 332 -17.14 -4.10 -10.45
N PRO A 333 -18.12 -4.03 -9.53
CA PRO A 333 -18.18 -4.94 -8.40
C PRO A 333 -18.16 -6.42 -8.80
N LYS A 334 -18.82 -6.78 -9.90
CA LYS A 334 -18.82 -8.15 -10.44
C LYS A 334 -17.49 -8.57 -11.07
N GLU A 335 -16.74 -7.66 -11.70
CA GLU A 335 -15.38 -7.96 -12.20
C GLU A 335 -14.36 -8.12 -11.07
N TRP A 336 -14.60 -7.46 -9.93
CA TRP A 336 -13.85 -7.65 -8.70
C TRP A 336 -14.15 -8.99 -8.03
N MET A 337 -15.44 -9.31 -7.89
CA MET A 337 -15.95 -10.53 -7.24
C MET A 337 -17.23 -10.97 -7.95
N PRO A 338 -17.24 -12.08 -8.72
CA PRO A 338 -18.41 -12.53 -9.48
C PRO A 338 -19.69 -12.67 -8.65
N GLU A 339 -19.56 -13.08 -7.38
CA GLU A 339 -20.63 -13.26 -6.40
C GLU A 339 -21.17 -11.93 -5.83
N ALA A 340 -20.63 -10.78 -6.23
CA ALA A 340 -21.03 -9.48 -5.71
C ALA A 340 -22.53 -9.22 -5.91
N LYS A 341 -23.23 -8.95 -4.81
CA LYS A 341 -24.63 -8.52 -4.79
C LYS A 341 -24.78 -7.08 -4.31
N SER A 342 -23.93 -6.64 -3.40
CA SER A 342 -23.96 -5.28 -2.87
C SER A 342 -22.55 -4.72 -2.63
N VAL A 343 -22.46 -3.39 -2.56
CA VAL A 343 -21.27 -2.66 -2.13
C VAL A 343 -21.63 -1.80 -0.93
N ILE A 344 -20.97 -2.04 0.20
CA ILE A 344 -21.08 -1.20 1.40
C ILE A 344 -19.99 -0.15 1.29
N SER A 345 -20.36 1.13 1.33
CA SER A 345 -19.44 2.26 1.38
C SER A 345 -19.68 3.06 2.64
N TYR A 346 -18.63 3.67 3.18
CA TYR A 346 -18.74 4.52 4.36
C TYR A 346 -17.90 5.78 4.24
N PHE A 347 -18.35 6.83 4.93
CA PHE A 347 -17.63 8.07 5.15
C PHE A 347 -17.36 8.24 6.64
N LEU A 348 -16.09 8.35 7.01
CA LEU A 348 -15.58 8.58 8.36
C LEU A 348 -15.26 10.07 8.54
N PRO A 349 -16.17 10.86 9.13
CA PRO A 349 -15.91 12.28 9.39
C PRO A 349 -14.83 12.45 10.46
N PHE A 350 -13.93 13.41 10.28
CA PHE A 350 -12.97 13.76 11.33
C PHE A 350 -13.69 14.34 12.57
N SER A 351 -13.24 13.93 13.75
CA SER A 351 -13.78 14.42 15.02
C SER A 351 -13.50 15.92 15.20
N PRO A 352 -14.33 16.67 15.92
CA PRO A 352 -14.09 18.09 16.21
C PRO A 352 -12.72 18.35 16.85
N ALA A 353 -12.33 17.53 17.83
CA ALA A 353 -11.05 17.63 18.50
C ALA A 353 -9.88 17.46 17.51
N PHE A 354 -9.95 16.43 16.66
CA PHE A 354 -8.92 16.17 15.67
C PHE A 354 -8.79 17.29 14.62
N LYS A 355 -9.92 17.82 14.14
CA LYS A 355 -9.92 18.97 13.21
C LYS A 355 -9.30 20.23 13.83
N ASN A 356 -9.55 20.50 15.11
CA ASN A 356 -8.96 21.63 15.81
C ASN A 356 -7.43 21.51 15.90
N ILE A 357 -6.92 20.30 16.13
CA ILE A 357 -5.48 20.04 16.14
C ILE A 357 -4.89 20.27 14.74
N LEU A 358 -5.52 19.73 13.68
CA LEU A 358 -5.05 19.92 12.31
C LEU A 358 -5.02 21.40 11.89
N LYS A 359 -5.88 22.24 12.47
CA LYS A 359 -5.92 23.70 12.25
C LYS A 359 -4.83 24.45 13.03
N ASN A 360 -4.41 23.96 14.19
CA ASN A 360 -3.44 24.63 15.08
C ASN A 360 -1.97 24.26 14.76
N LYS A 361 -1.19 25.22 14.26
CA LYS A 361 0.20 25.05 13.76
C LYS A 361 1.31 24.99 14.83
N LYS A 362 1.00 24.96 16.13
CA LYS A 362 1.95 25.43 17.17
C LYS A 362 3.01 24.44 17.68
N SER A 363 3.05 23.17 17.29
CA SER A 363 4.26 22.35 17.53
C SER A 363 4.58 21.37 16.41
N VAL A 364 5.83 21.40 15.96
CA VAL A 364 6.34 20.58 14.85
C VAL A 364 6.39 19.10 15.23
N SER A 365 6.61 18.77 16.51
CA SER A 365 6.67 17.37 17.00
C SER A 365 5.31 16.69 17.11
N SER A 366 4.24 17.43 17.43
CA SER A 366 2.88 16.86 17.44
C SER A 366 2.36 16.61 16.03
N LEU A 367 2.74 17.46 15.08
CA LEU A 367 2.34 17.34 13.68
C LEU A 367 2.92 16.09 13.01
N GLU A 368 4.20 15.76 13.21
CA GLU A 368 4.80 14.51 12.66
C GLU A 368 4.09 13.24 13.18
N CYS A 369 3.81 13.15 14.48
CA CYS A 369 3.06 12.03 15.07
C CYS A 369 1.62 11.93 14.53
N ILE A 370 0.94 13.09 14.38
CA ILE A 370 -0.38 13.15 13.74
C ILE A 370 -0.29 12.66 12.31
N TYR A 371 0.72 13.08 11.55
CA TYR A 371 0.87 12.71 10.14
C TYR A 371 1.15 11.23 9.96
N GLU A 372 2.02 10.65 10.79
CA GLU A 372 2.31 9.22 10.77
C GLU A 372 1.04 8.38 11.02
N LYS A 373 0.16 8.77 11.95
CA LYS A 373 -1.10 8.06 12.23
C LYS A 373 -2.29 8.47 11.34
N PHE A 374 -2.25 9.65 10.73
CA PHE A 374 -3.31 10.19 9.87
C PHE A 374 -3.23 9.65 8.44
N GLU A 375 -2.02 9.41 7.94
CA GLU A 375 -1.81 8.68 6.68
C GLU A 375 -1.80 7.16 6.88
N ASP A 376 -1.64 6.71 8.12
CA ASP A 376 -1.82 5.30 8.45
C ASP A 376 -3.27 4.91 8.19
N THR A 377 -3.47 4.17 7.11
CA THR A 377 -4.76 3.56 6.76
C THR A 377 -5.16 2.46 7.74
N SER A 378 -4.40 2.22 8.82
CA SER A 378 -4.65 1.19 9.84
C SER A 378 -6.08 1.15 10.34
N PHE A 379 -6.68 2.28 10.75
CA PHE A 379 -8.08 2.27 11.21
C PHE A 379 -9.05 1.89 10.08
N ILE A 380 -8.88 2.46 8.88
CA ILE A 380 -9.74 2.17 7.72
C ILE A 380 -9.63 0.69 7.34
N ASN A 381 -8.41 0.16 7.28
CA ASN A 381 -8.13 -1.24 6.98
C ASN A 381 -8.70 -2.16 8.05
N MET A 382 -8.60 -1.78 9.33
CA MET A 382 -9.16 -2.56 10.43
C MET A 382 -10.68 -2.55 10.41
N LEU A 383 -11.31 -1.41 10.10
CA LEU A 383 -12.76 -1.32 9.92
C LEU A 383 -13.23 -2.18 8.74
N CYS A 384 -12.55 -2.13 7.59
CA CYS A 384 -12.85 -3.02 6.46
C CYS A 384 -12.76 -4.49 6.84
N LYS A 385 -11.69 -4.90 7.55
CA LYS A 385 -11.51 -6.27 8.05
C LYS A 385 -12.60 -6.67 9.05
N PHE A 386 -12.98 -5.76 9.94
CA PHE A 386 -14.07 -5.98 10.88
C PHE A 386 -15.41 -6.21 10.15
N ILE A 387 -15.71 -5.39 9.14
CA ILE A 387 -16.92 -5.58 8.32
C ILE A 387 -16.84 -6.91 7.56
N SER A 388 -15.70 -7.23 6.93
CA SER A 388 -15.48 -8.51 6.23
C SER A 388 -15.77 -9.70 7.15
N LYS A 389 -15.24 -9.67 8.37
CA LYS A 389 -15.44 -10.73 9.35
C LYS A 389 -16.92 -10.92 9.71
N ASN A 390 -17.64 -9.83 9.94
CA ASN A 390 -19.08 -9.89 10.23
C ASN A 390 -19.92 -10.37 9.02
N ILE A 391 -19.46 -10.13 7.79
CA ILE A 391 -20.08 -10.68 6.58
C ILE A 391 -19.82 -12.19 6.48
N GLU A 392 -18.59 -12.64 6.76
CA GLU A 392 -18.24 -14.06 6.81
C GLU A 392 -19.02 -14.82 7.88
N ASP A 393 -19.22 -14.21 9.06
CA ASP A 393 -19.95 -14.82 10.18
C ASP A 393 -21.44 -15.07 9.87
N ILE A 394 -22.02 -14.32 8.92
CA ILE A 394 -23.38 -14.56 8.41
C ILE A 394 -23.39 -15.40 7.12
N GLY A 395 -22.28 -16.05 6.78
CA GLY A 395 -22.14 -16.94 5.62
C GLY A 395 -21.89 -16.22 4.28
N GLY A 396 -21.59 -14.93 4.32
CA GLY A 396 -21.27 -14.13 3.14
C GLY A 396 -19.80 -14.22 2.72
N ILE A 397 -19.54 -13.76 1.50
CA ILE A 397 -18.20 -13.56 0.96
C ILE A 397 -18.01 -12.07 0.75
N SER A 398 -16.82 -11.57 1.05
CA SER A 398 -16.47 -10.17 0.87
C SER A 398 -15.09 -9.98 0.26
N LEU A 399 -14.92 -8.87 -0.44
CA LEU A 399 -13.66 -8.43 -1.02
C LEU A 399 -13.46 -6.94 -0.72
N ILE A 400 -12.26 -6.58 -0.25
CA ILE A 400 -11.86 -5.20 0.03
C ILE A 400 -10.94 -4.75 -1.11
N PRO A 401 -11.40 -3.95 -2.08
CA PRO A 401 -10.62 -3.63 -3.27
C PRO A 401 -9.30 -2.94 -2.94
N SER A 402 -9.30 -1.94 -2.04
CA SER A 402 -8.10 -1.19 -1.64
C SER A 402 -7.00 -2.04 -0.98
N MET A 403 -7.34 -3.23 -0.49
CA MET A 403 -6.40 -4.17 0.13
C MET A 403 -6.08 -5.36 -0.78
N SER A 404 -6.65 -5.40 -1.99
CA SER A 404 -6.43 -6.49 -2.94
C SER A 404 -5.14 -6.26 -3.73
N PRO A 405 -4.34 -7.31 -4.02
CA PRO A 405 -3.21 -7.21 -4.95
C PRO A 405 -3.61 -6.77 -6.37
N ARG A 406 -4.90 -6.89 -6.74
CA ARG A 406 -5.43 -6.40 -8.02
C ARG A 406 -5.63 -4.87 -8.02
N PHE A 407 -5.57 -4.21 -6.87
CA PHE A 407 -5.70 -2.75 -6.80
C PHE A 407 -4.52 -2.08 -7.50
N SER A 408 -4.82 -1.12 -8.35
CA SER A 408 -3.79 -0.38 -9.06
C SER A 408 -4.20 1.06 -9.27
N VAL A 409 -3.21 1.95 -9.23
CA VAL A 409 -3.33 3.35 -9.56
C VAL A 409 -2.33 3.63 -10.68
N LYS A 410 -2.80 4.21 -11.79
CA LYS A 410 -1.95 4.66 -12.90
C LYS A 410 -2.38 6.07 -13.28
N ASN A 411 -1.44 7.01 -13.40
CA ASN A 411 -1.72 8.42 -13.72
C ASN A 411 -2.82 9.04 -12.83
N TYR A 412 -2.76 8.81 -11.51
CA TYR A 412 -3.75 9.25 -10.51
C TYR A 412 -5.17 8.71 -10.69
N LYS A 413 -5.37 7.71 -11.56
CA LYS A 413 -6.64 7.03 -11.77
C LYS A 413 -6.55 5.62 -11.19
N SER A 414 -7.40 5.32 -10.21
CA SER A 414 -7.47 4.00 -9.59
C SER A 414 -8.48 3.11 -10.32
N ASN A 415 -8.22 1.80 -10.35
CA ASN A 415 -9.19 0.82 -10.84
C ASN A 415 -10.36 0.55 -9.87
N TRP A 416 -10.38 1.26 -8.74
CA TRP A 416 -11.48 1.35 -7.78
C TRP A 416 -11.48 2.72 -7.10
N SER A 417 -12.51 3.54 -7.32
CA SER A 417 -12.53 4.93 -6.84
C SER A 417 -13.51 5.17 -5.69
N GLU A 418 -12.99 5.23 -4.46
CA GLU A 418 -13.80 5.38 -3.23
C GLU A 418 -14.81 6.54 -3.28
N LYS A 419 -14.45 7.67 -3.89
CA LYS A 419 -15.34 8.84 -4.02
C LYS A 419 -16.54 8.54 -4.93
N HIS A 420 -16.31 7.86 -6.04
CA HIS A 420 -17.38 7.47 -6.95
C HIS A 420 -18.23 6.36 -6.34
N ILE A 421 -17.63 5.41 -5.63
CA ILE A 421 -18.37 4.36 -4.92
C ILE A 421 -19.29 4.98 -3.87
N ALA A 422 -18.80 5.95 -3.11
CA ALA A 422 -19.60 6.67 -2.13
C ALA A 422 -20.77 7.46 -2.77
N PHE A 423 -20.57 8.05 -3.94
CA PHE A 423 -21.64 8.67 -4.74
C PHE A 423 -22.69 7.63 -5.19
N ILE A 424 -22.25 6.48 -5.72
CA ILE A 424 -23.18 5.43 -6.14
C ILE A 424 -23.96 4.88 -4.92
N SER A 425 -23.29 4.72 -3.78
CA SER A 425 -23.88 4.23 -2.53
C SER A 425 -24.71 5.27 -1.75
N GLY A 426 -24.97 6.47 -2.31
CA GLY A 426 -25.91 7.42 -1.70
C GLY A 426 -25.33 8.33 -0.62
N LEU A 427 -24.00 8.37 -0.42
CA LEU A 427 -23.39 9.12 0.67
C LEU A 427 -23.27 10.63 0.42
N GLY A 428 -23.09 11.05 -0.84
CA GLY A 428 -22.91 12.45 -1.17
C GLY A 428 -22.59 12.71 -2.63
N THR A 429 -22.33 13.97 -2.98
CA THR A 429 -21.97 14.38 -4.35
C THR A 429 -20.55 14.95 -4.39
N LEU A 430 -19.97 15.03 -5.57
CA LEU A 430 -18.64 15.63 -5.74
C LEU A 430 -18.73 17.16 -5.63
N SER A 431 -17.58 17.77 -5.36
CA SER A 431 -17.35 19.21 -5.42
C SER A 431 -16.51 19.60 -6.63
N LEU A 432 -16.35 20.91 -6.88
CA LEU A 432 -15.43 21.44 -7.89
C LEU A 432 -14.00 20.89 -7.74
N ASN A 433 -13.52 20.69 -6.50
CA ASN A 433 -12.20 20.11 -6.26
C ASN A 433 -12.16 18.56 -6.26
N LYS A 434 -13.21 17.92 -6.80
CA LYS A 434 -13.36 16.46 -6.90
C LYS A 434 -13.27 15.75 -5.54
N THR A 435 -13.80 16.37 -4.49
CA THR A 435 -13.97 15.77 -3.15
C THR A 435 -15.44 15.44 -2.93
N LEU A 436 -15.73 14.42 -2.12
CA LEU A 436 -17.11 14.09 -1.77
C LEU A 436 -17.61 15.04 -0.67
N ILE A 437 -18.73 15.71 -0.91
CA ILE A 437 -19.51 16.43 0.11
C ILE A 437 -20.61 15.48 0.57
N THR A 438 -20.68 15.18 1.86
CA THR A 438 -21.75 14.38 2.47
C THR A 438 -22.65 15.24 3.35
N LYS A 439 -23.71 14.66 3.92
CA LYS A 439 -24.51 15.34 4.96
C LYS A 439 -23.70 15.73 6.21
N ARG A 440 -22.54 15.10 6.46
CA ARG A 440 -21.58 15.45 7.52
C ARG A 440 -20.40 16.28 7.01
N GLY A 441 -20.52 16.88 5.83
CA GLY A 441 -19.49 17.66 5.18
C GLY A 441 -18.49 16.82 4.38
N CYS A 442 -17.36 17.41 4.05
CA CYS A 442 -16.31 16.82 3.22
C CYS A 442 -15.05 16.42 4.00
N ALA A 443 -14.91 16.83 5.26
CA ALA A 443 -13.73 16.59 6.07
C ALA A 443 -13.74 15.19 6.68
N GLY A 444 -13.09 14.24 6.01
CA GLY A 444 -13.05 12.85 6.44
C GLY A 444 -12.42 11.88 5.44
N ARG A 445 -12.58 10.60 5.71
CA ARG A 445 -12.07 9.49 4.90
C ARG A 445 -13.19 8.61 4.37
N LEU A 446 -12.90 7.89 3.30
CA LEU A 446 -13.82 6.96 2.67
C LEU A 446 -13.25 5.56 2.70
N GLY A 447 -14.13 4.57 2.68
CA GLY A 447 -13.80 3.19 2.41
C GLY A 447 -15.00 2.44 1.85
N SER A 448 -14.74 1.26 1.31
CA SER A 448 -15.78 0.40 0.77
C SER A 448 -15.36 -1.07 0.78
N ILE A 449 -16.37 -1.92 0.73
CA ILE A 449 -16.25 -3.37 0.69
C ILE A 449 -17.35 -3.95 -0.22
N ILE A 450 -16.97 -4.89 -1.05
CA ILE A 450 -17.86 -5.61 -1.95
C ILE A 450 -18.32 -6.88 -1.23
N VAL A 451 -19.61 -7.19 -1.26
CA VAL A 451 -20.19 -8.32 -0.51
C VAL A 451 -21.16 -9.15 -1.36
N SER A 452 -21.23 -10.45 -1.09
CA SER A 452 -22.18 -11.37 -1.73
C SER A 452 -23.58 -11.35 -1.09
N ILE A 453 -23.74 -10.62 0.01
CA ILE A 453 -25.02 -10.45 0.71
C ILE A 453 -25.85 -9.35 0.03
N PRO A 454 -27.12 -9.61 -0.33
CA PRO A 454 -27.99 -8.63 -0.98
C PRO A 454 -28.59 -7.68 0.06
N TYR A 455 -27.91 -6.57 0.32
CA TYR A 455 -28.42 -5.48 1.15
C TYR A 455 -29.31 -4.53 0.35
N ARG A 456 -30.33 -3.96 1.01
CA ARG A 456 -31.17 -2.93 0.40
C ARG A 456 -30.33 -1.68 0.07
N ALA A 457 -30.33 -1.27 -1.20
CA ALA A 457 -29.61 -0.07 -1.62
C ALA A 457 -30.14 1.20 -0.95
N THR A 458 -29.22 2.09 -0.61
CA THR A 458 -29.52 3.41 -0.07
C THR A 458 -30.06 4.31 -1.18
N LYS A 459 -31.20 4.96 -0.94
CA LYS A 459 -31.79 5.91 -1.90
C LYS A 459 -30.91 7.16 -2.00
N ARG A 460 -30.41 7.46 -3.21
CA ARG A 460 -29.70 8.71 -3.50
C ARG A 460 -30.66 9.90 -3.35
N ALA A 461 -30.27 10.90 -2.55
CA ALA A 461 -31.02 12.15 -2.34
C ALA A 461 -30.69 13.24 -3.38
N TYR A 462 -29.93 12.88 -4.41
CA TYR A 462 -29.40 13.76 -5.45
C TYR A 462 -29.48 13.04 -6.81
N ARG A 463 -29.39 13.82 -7.88
CA ARG A 463 -29.38 13.33 -9.27
C ARG A 463 -28.09 13.73 -9.99
N GLY A 464 -27.60 14.94 -9.76
CA GLY A 464 -26.37 15.45 -10.35
C GLY A 464 -25.13 15.13 -9.52
N ILE A 465 -24.00 15.03 -10.19
CA ILE A 465 -22.69 14.76 -9.56
C ILE A 465 -22.16 15.91 -8.71
N TYR A 466 -22.77 17.10 -8.79
CA TYR A 466 -22.36 18.31 -8.06
C TYR A 466 -23.48 18.93 -7.20
N ASP A 467 -24.59 18.22 -6.94
CA ASP A 467 -25.79 18.81 -6.32
C ASP A 467 -25.54 19.43 -4.93
N TYR A 468 -24.54 18.97 -4.18
CA TYR A 468 -24.18 19.53 -2.87
C TYR A 468 -23.09 20.61 -2.94
N CYS A 469 -22.51 20.86 -4.12
CA CYS A 469 -21.53 21.90 -4.30
C CYS A 469 -22.21 23.20 -4.73
N ASN A 470 -22.13 24.24 -3.90
CA ASN A 470 -22.67 25.56 -4.23
C ASN A 470 -21.73 26.43 -5.09
N SER A 471 -20.65 25.85 -5.62
CA SER A 471 -19.67 26.55 -6.47
C SER A 471 -19.08 27.83 -5.86
N CYS A 472 -18.95 27.91 -4.53
CA CYS A 472 -18.46 29.10 -3.81
C CYS A 472 -17.00 29.49 -4.05
N GLY A 473 -16.23 28.75 -4.86
CA GLY A 473 -14.83 29.06 -5.16
C GLY A 473 -13.83 28.92 -4.00
N ASN A 474 -14.27 28.73 -2.76
CA ASN A 474 -13.38 28.69 -1.58
C ASN A 474 -12.29 27.61 -1.68
N CYS A 475 -12.58 26.48 -2.34
CA CYS A 475 -11.60 25.43 -2.57
C CYS A 475 -10.52 25.80 -3.61
N ILE A 476 -10.82 26.72 -4.53
CA ILE A 476 -9.88 27.29 -5.50
C ILE A 476 -9.00 28.31 -4.78
N GLU A 477 -9.61 29.26 -4.06
CA GLU A 477 -8.90 30.32 -3.33
C GLU A 477 -7.94 29.78 -2.28
N LYS A 478 -8.37 28.75 -1.53
CA LYS A 478 -7.57 28.13 -0.48
C LYS A 478 -6.67 27.02 -1.02
N CYS A 479 -6.58 26.82 -2.35
CA CYS A 479 -5.68 25.85 -2.93
C CYS A 479 -4.24 26.38 -2.81
N PRO A 480 -3.38 25.78 -1.97
CA PRO A 480 -2.02 26.30 -1.76
C PRO A 480 -1.12 26.16 -3.01
N TYR A 481 -1.59 25.47 -4.05
CA TYR A 481 -0.85 25.15 -5.25
C TYR A 481 -1.51 25.63 -6.55
N TYR A 482 -2.62 26.38 -6.46
CA TYR A 482 -3.44 26.78 -7.62
C TYR A 482 -3.85 25.60 -8.53
N ALA A 483 -3.78 24.38 -8.02
CA ALA A 483 -4.05 23.13 -8.72
C ALA A 483 -5.55 22.90 -8.98
N ILE A 484 -6.41 23.79 -8.47
CA ILE A 484 -7.85 23.75 -8.67
C ILE A 484 -8.23 25.03 -9.41
N SER A 485 -8.81 24.89 -10.59
CA SER A 485 -9.42 25.98 -11.33
C SER A 485 -10.93 25.77 -11.44
N LYS A 486 -11.64 26.76 -11.99
CA LYS A 486 -13.09 26.67 -12.25
C LYS A 486 -13.45 25.52 -13.21
N TYR A 487 -12.52 25.11 -14.07
CA TYR A 487 -12.77 24.16 -15.17
C TYR A 487 -12.02 22.84 -15.02
N ASN A 488 -10.87 22.84 -14.34
CA ASN A 488 -10.02 21.67 -14.23
C ASN A 488 -9.30 21.59 -12.89
N LYS A 489 -9.02 20.36 -12.46
CA LYS A 489 -8.14 20.08 -11.32
C LYS A 489 -6.90 19.41 -11.87
N ASP A 490 -5.77 20.08 -11.77
CA ASP A 490 -4.48 19.54 -12.17
C ASP A 490 -3.91 18.67 -11.05
N ASN A 491 -4.05 17.36 -11.22
CA ASN A 491 -3.51 16.39 -10.27
C ASN A 491 -1.97 16.29 -10.33
N SER A 492 -1.31 16.82 -11.37
CA SER A 492 0.15 16.77 -11.53
C SER A 492 0.89 17.76 -10.63
N THR A 493 0.27 18.90 -10.32
CA THR A 493 0.78 19.91 -9.36
C THR A 493 0.59 19.54 -7.88
N TYR A 494 -0.14 18.46 -7.60
CA TYR A 494 -0.41 17.99 -6.23
C TYR A 494 0.72 17.08 -5.73
N VAL A 495 1.85 17.65 -5.35
CA VAL A 495 2.93 16.87 -4.74
C VAL A 495 3.49 17.58 -3.51
N ASN A 496 3.30 16.92 -2.37
CA ASN A 496 3.76 17.22 -1.01
C ASN A 496 2.98 18.28 -0.22
N PHE A 497 2.53 17.85 0.96
CA PHE A 497 1.72 18.53 1.98
C PHE A 497 0.20 18.58 1.74
N LEU A 498 -0.51 17.89 2.64
CA LEU A 498 -1.80 18.34 3.16
C LEU A 498 -2.88 18.57 2.07
N CYS A 499 -3.02 17.57 1.18
CA CYS A 499 -4.37 17.21 0.72
C CYS A 499 -5.28 17.09 1.98
N ASP A 500 -6.59 17.18 1.93
CA ASP A 500 -7.47 17.10 3.11
C ASP A 500 -7.40 18.29 4.09
N ARG A 501 -6.32 19.06 4.21
CA ARG A 501 -6.43 20.43 4.78
C ARG A 501 -7.29 21.33 3.91
N TYR A 502 -7.36 21.07 2.61
CA TYR A 502 -8.32 21.77 1.75
C TYR A 502 -9.76 21.43 2.12
N GLN A 503 -10.05 20.36 2.89
CA GLN A 503 -11.40 20.07 3.38
C GLN A 503 -11.70 20.89 4.65
N LEU A 504 -10.65 21.27 5.38
CA LEU A 504 -10.74 22.10 6.57
C LEU A 504 -10.94 23.56 6.19
N SER A 505 -11.73 24.25 6.98
CA SER A 505 -12.09 25.66 6.80
C SER A 505 -12.82 25.95 5.48
N LEU A 506 -13.43 24.94 4.84
CA LEU A 506 -14.38 25.15 3.74
C LEU A 506 -15.80 25.34 4.25
N PRO A 507 -16.68 26.05 3.51
CA PRO A 507 -18.11 26.09 3.81
C PRO A 507 -18.76 24.69 3.91
N CYS A 508 -18.23 23.73 3.16
CA CYS A 508 -18.68 22.34 3.17
C CYS A 508 -17.90 21.43 4.14
N GLU A 509 -17.11 21.97 5.08
CA GLU A 509 -16.30 21.17 6.03
C GLU A 509 -17.18 20.24 6.89
N HIS A 510 -18.34 20.72 7.35
CA HIS A 510 -19.16 20.03 8.36
C HIS A 510 -20.58 19.67 7.91
N LYS A 511 -21.03 20.24 6.80
CA LYS A 511 -22.40 20.08 6.30
C LYS A 511 -22.44 20.30 4.80
N ILE A 512 -23.59 19.98 4.21
CA ILE A 512 -23.94 20.46 2.88
C ILE A 512 -24.07 21.99 2.99
N PRO A 513 -23.38 22.78 2.15
CA PRO A 513 -23.54 24.22 2.14
C PRO A 513 -24.92 24.56 1.55
N ILE A 514 -25.89 24.90 2.39
CA ILE A 514 -27.25 25.27 1.97
C ILE A 514 -27.28 26.77 1.64
N GLU A 515 -27.87 27.08 0.47
CA GLU A 515 -28.15 28.37 -0.21
C GLU A 515 -27.01 29.05 -1.01
N ALA A 516 -27.18 29.47 -2.27
CA ALA A 516 -28.33 29.41 -3.19
C ALA A 516 -27.89 29.08 -4.63
N LYS A 517 -28.74 28.36 -5.36
CA LYS A 517 -28.74 28.35 -6.83
C LYS A 517 -28.83 29.81 -7.33
N LYS A 518 -27.70 30.43 -7.71
CA LYS A 518 -27.57 31.57 -8.64
C LYS A 518 -26.09 31.85 -8.88
N ARG A 519 -25.69 32.03 -10.15
CA ARG A 519 -24.35 31.86 -10.75
C ARG A 519 -23.95 30.38 -10.81
N ILE A 520 -24.26 29.62 -11.85
CA ILE A 520 -23.83 29.84 -13.24
C ILE A 520 -24.91 29.25 -14.17
N ALA A 521 -25.78 30.12 -14.68
CA ALA A 521 -26.25 30.04 -16.05
C ALA A 521 -25.43 31.10 -16.79
N ARG A 522 -24.31 30.68 -17.37
CA ARG A 522 -23.50 31.35 -18.41
C ARG A 522 -22.25 30.54 -18.67
#